data_AF-A0A7H8PK42-F1
#
_entry.id   AF-A0A7H8PK42-F1
#
_cell.length_a   1.000
_cell.length_b   1.000
_cell.length_c   1.000
_cell.angle_alpha   90.00
_cell.angle_beta   90.00
_cell.angle_gamma   90.00
#
_symmetry.space_group_name_H-M   'P 1'
#
loop_
_entity.id
_entity.type
_entity.pdbx_description
1 polymer ?
#
loop_
_entity_poly.entity_id
_entity_poly.type
_entity_poly.pdbx_seq_one_letter_code
_entity_poly.pdbx_strand_id
1 'polypeptide(L)'
;MLSSIFTKTKPINFIIIKVYLLTLFLLRYYKLEEKTTSVAMTFCAGYIISVISILILHFLVRKYNLSSRNLYSVFFYVFLIGMAPEVMNAIPLLISSFFVVVGTERVCNLRNEKAIKSSILEASICYGMASVLYFWSISFMIVLFIGMLFFAAKSYKNWIISLTGLGIVYIFVSCYMLFRYDHFLDLDSYIDPISINFEAYKNVSFLFTLTSFGICLLFFMGIFLVNIQKIPVNHRPVAKLIIFYVLIAVFVVFIAPIKNTTELVFLIGPMSVMGTTYMKLEYSPLVREINLGVFLLLPFVFLFF
;
A
#
# COMPACT_ATOMS: atom_id res chain seq x y z
N MET A 1 -14.42 12.29 -22.88
CA MET A 1 -14.08 12.75 -21.52
C MET A 1 -13.26 11.71 -20.77
N LEU A 2 -12.06 12.04 -20.29
CA LEU A 2 -11.14 11.08 -19.66
C LEU A 2 -11.71 10.52 -18.34
N SER A 3 -12.47 11.35 -17.62
CA SER A 3 -13.24 10.98 -16.42
C SER A 3 -14.26 9.86 -16.66
N SER A 4 -14.72 9.65 -17.90
CA SER A 4 -15.70 8.60 -18.23
C SER A 4 -15.12 7.18 -18.12
N ILE A 5 -13.79 7.03 -18.28
CA ILE A 5 -13.07 5.76 -18.14
C ILE A 5 -13.02 5.35 -16.66
N PHE A 6 -12.72 6.29 -15.77
CA PHE A 6 -12.54 5.98 -14.35
C PHE A 6 -13.85 5.93 -13.55
N THR A 7 -14.90 6.60 -14.03
CA THR A 7 -16.22 6.56 -13.37
C THR A 7 -16.94 5.22 -13.55
N LYS A 8 -16.69 4.50 -14.65
CA LYS A 8 -17.36 3.22 -14.94
C LYS A 8 -16.47 2.03 -14.60
N THR A 9 -16.96 1.09 -13.80
CA THR A 9 -16.26 -0.17 -13.49
C THR A 9 -16.48 -1.22 -14.58
N LYS A 10 -16.13 -0.89 -15.84
CA LYS A 10 -16.17 -1.85 -16.95
C LYS A 10 -14.84 -2.60 -17.05
N PRO A 11 -14.83 -3.88 -17.46
CA PRO A 11 -13.59 -4.65 -17.64
C PRO A 11 -12.57 -3.96 -18.54
N ILE A 12 -13.04 -3.33 -19.62
CA ILE A 12 -12.20 -2.58 -20.56
C ILE A 12 -11.44 -1.42 -19.89
N ASN A 13 -12.08 -0.71 -18.95
CA ASN A 13 -11.44 0.40 -18.25
C ASN A 13 -10.34 -0.08 -17.29
N PHE A 14 -10.51 -1.29 -16.74
CA PHE A 14 -9.48 -1.93 -15.93
C PHE A 14 -8.28 -2.35 -16.77
N ILE A 15 -8.50 -2.82 -18.01
CA ILE A 15 -7.43 -3.13 -18.97
C ILE A 15 -6.63 -1.88 -19.30
N ILE A 16 -7.29 -0.75 -19.56
CA ILE A 16 -6.60 0.53 -19.84
C ILE A 16 -5.64 0.90 -18.70
N ILE A 17 -6.06 0.75 -17.44
CA ILE A 17 -5.20 1.06 -16.28
C ILE A 17 -4.03 0.09 -16.15
N LYS A 18 -4.23 -1.20 -16.45
CA LYS A 18 -3.13 -2.18 -16.50
C LYS A 18 -2.13 -1.86 -17.60
N VAL A 19 -2.60 -1.47 -18.79
CA VAL A 19 -1.73 -1.05 -19.90
C VAL A 19 -0.94 0.19 -19.49
N TYR A 20 -1.58 1.16 -18.83
CA TYR A 20 -0.88 2.33 -18.29
C TYR A 20 0.22 1.94 -17.29
N LEU A 21 -0.08 1.07 -16.32
CA LEU A 21 0.93 0.54 -15.41
C LEU A 21 2.07 -0.16 -16.15
N LEU A 22 1.75 -0.99 -17.16
CA LEU A 22 2.72 -1.69 -17.99
C LEU A 22 3.65 -0.70 -18.72
N THR A 23 3.10 0.40 -19.26
CA THR A 23 3.92 1.45 -19.90
C THR A 23 4.91 2.07 -18.93
N LEU A 24 4.52 2.32 -17.67
CA LEU A 24 5.43 2.86 -16.65
C LEU A 24 6.57 1.86 -16.34
N PHE A 25 6.25 0.57 -16.18
CA PHE A 25 7.25 -0.48 -15.92
C PHE A 25 8.23 -0.62 -17.09
N LEU A 26 7.74 -0.61 -18.33
CA LEU A 26 8.59 -0.65 -19.52
C LEU A 26 9.50 0.57 -19.60
N LEU A 27 8.97 1.78 -19.40
CA LEU A 27 9.77 3.01 -19.45
C LEU A 27 10.89 2.99 -18.41
N ARG A 28 10.59 2.58 -17.18
CA ARG A 28 11.61 2.44 -16.13
C ARG A 28 12.66 1.39 -16.50
N TYR A 29 12.24 0.23 -17.03
CA TYR A 29 13.17 -0.81 -17.49
C TYR A 29 14.10 -0.31 -18.61
N TYR A 30 13.56 0.44 -19.58
CA TYR A 30 14.36 0.96 -20.70
C TYR A 30 15.40 2.00 -20.29
N LYS A 31 15.16 2.75 -19.20
CA LYS A 31 16.08 3.76 -18.64
C LYS A 31 17.23 3.14 -17.85
N LEU A 32 17.13 1.88 -17.41
CA LEU A 32 18.23 1.21 -16.74
C LEU A 32 19.40 0.98 -17.72
N GLU A 33 20.61 1.28 -17.26
CA GLU A 33 21.85 1.08 -18.03
C GLU A 33 22.15 -0.41 -18.22
N GLU A 34 21.96 -1.21 -17.16
CA GLU A 34 22.15 -2.66 -17.20
C GLU A 34 20.87 -3.39 -17.59
N LYS A 35 20.88 -4.00 -18.78
CA LYS A 35 19.78 -4.81 -19.30
C LYS A 35 20.16 -6.28 -19.28
N THR A 36 19.95 -6.92 -18.14
CA THR A 36 20.14 -8.37 -17.97
C THR A 36 18.80 -9.11 -17.96
N THR A 37 18.83 -10.42 -18.19
CA THR A 37 17.66 -11.28 -18.13
C THR A 37 17.06 -11.34 -16.72
N SER A 38 17.90 -11.31 -15.69
CA SER A 38 17.46 -11.26 -14.29
C SER A 38 16.71 -9.97 -13.98
N VAL A 39 17.20 -8.82 -14.44
CA VAL A 39 16.50 -7.53 -14.29
C VAL A 39 15.17 -7.54 -15.07
N ALA A 40 15.12 -8.10 -16.27
CA ALA A 40 13.84 -8.22 -16.98
C ALA A 40 12.81 -9.06 -16.18
N MET A 41 13.25 -10.16 -15.57
CA MET A 41 12.40 -10.99 -14.71
C MET A 41 11.91 -10.23 -13.48
N THR A 42 12.74 -9.38 -12.86
CA THR A 42 12.32 -8.63 -11.68
C THR A 42 11.21 -7.63 -12.00
N PHE A 43 11.31 -6.92 -13.13
CA PHE A 43 10.27 -6.01 -13.60
C PHE A 43 8.97 -6.72 -13.95
N CYS A 44 9.05 -7.88 -14.62
CA CYS A 44 7.89 -8.71 -14.91
C CYS A 44 7.19 -9.14 -13.61
N ALA A 45 7.94 -9.60 -12.61
CA ALA A 45 7.40 -9.95 -11.30
C ALA A 45 6.76 -8.75 -10.60
N GLY A 46 7.45 -7.59 -10.57
CA GLY A 46 6.94 -6.35 -9.98
C GLY A 46 5.64 -5.87 -10.64
N TYR A 47 5.54 -5.96 -11.97
CA TYR A 47 4.31 -5.67 -12.70
C TYR A 47 3.17 -6.62 -12.31
N ILE A 48 3.43 -7.93 -12.26
CA ILE A 48 2.39 -8.91 -11.87
C ILE A 48 1.90 -8.64 -10.45
N ILE A 49 2.82 -8.43 -9.50
CA ILE A 49 2.49 -8.16 -8.10
C ILE A 49 1.66 -6.88 -7.98
N SER A 50 2.07 -5.79 -8.64
CA SER A 50 1.32 -4.53 -8.61
C SER A 50 -0.07 -4.65 -9.25
N VAL A 51 -0.23 -5.43 -10.33
CA VAL A 51 -1.55 -5.76 -10.89
C VAL A 51 -2.44 -6.50 -9.88
N ILE A 52 -1.89 -7.47 -9.15
CA ILE A 52 -2.63 -8.21 -8.12
C ILE A 52 -2.98 -7.27 -6.95
N SER A 53 -2.06 -6.42 -6.50
CA SER A 53 -2.32 -5.40 -5.46
C SER A 53 -3.48 -4.48 -5.84
N ILE A 54 -3.52 -4.01 -7.09
CA ILE A 54 -4.61 -3.17 -7.61
C ILE A 54 -5.95 -3.90 -7.56
N LEU A 55 -5.99 -5.19 -7.92
CA LEU A 55 -7.21 -6.00 -7.87
C LEU A 55 -7.75 -6.12 -6.45
N ILE A 56 -6.87 -6.40 -5.48
CA ILE A 56 -7.24 -6.51 -4.07
C ILE A 56 -7.70 -5.15 -3.53
N LEU A 57 -7.00 -4.08 -3.87
CA LEU A 57 -7.37 -2.73 -3.45
C LEU A 57 -8.75 -2.34 -3.99
N HIS A 58 -9.03 -2.64 -5.26
CA HIS A 58 -10.35 -2.43 -5.85
C HIS A 58 -11.44 -3.24 -5.11
N PHE A 59 -11.16 -4.50 -4.77
CA PHE A 59 -12.08 -5.33 -3.99
C PHE A 59 -12.33 -4.74 -2.60
N LEU A 60 -11.28 -4.31 -1.88
CA LEU A 60 -11.36 -3.64 -0.58
C LEU A 60 -12.25 -2.39 -0.66
N VAL A 61 -11.94 -1.49 -1.59
CA VAL A 61 -12.67 -0.22 -1.74
C VAL A 61 -14.16 -0.46 -2.04
N ARG A 62 -14.46 -1.43 -2.90
CA ARG A 62 -15.84 -1.80 -3.27
C ARG A 62 -16.60 -2.46 -2.11
N LYS A 63 -15.94 -3.35 -1.36
CA LYS A 63 -16.56 -4.11 -0.26
C LYS A 63 -16.92 -3.23 0.94
N TYR A 64 -16.10 -2.22 1.24
CA TYR A 64 -16.31 -1.35 2.39
C TYR A 64 -16.90 0.02 2.04
N ASN A 65 -17.35 0.25 0.80
CA ASN A 65 -17.89 1.53 0.33
C ASN A 65 -17.02 2.74 0.73
N LEU A 66 -15.71 2.55 0.77
CA LEU A 66 -14.75 3.60 1.12
C LEU A 66 -14.67 4.65 -0.01
N SER A 67 -14.85 4.18 -1.25
CA SER A 67 -15.12 5.02 -2.42
C SER A 67 -16.48 4.68 -3.02
N SER A 68 -16.99 5.56 -3.89
CA SER A 68 -18.09 5.19 -4.79
C SER A 68 -17.57 4.13 -5.77
N ARG A 69 -18.47 3.38 -6.41
CA ARG A 69 -18.14 2.29 -7.35
C ARG A 69 -17.42 2.83 -8.60
N ASN A 70 -16.16 3.20 -8.47
CA ASN A 70 -15.32 3.82 -9.49
C ASN A 70 -13.91 3.21 -9.46
N LEU A 71 -13.14 3.48 -10.50
CA LEU A 71 -11.77 3.01 -10.68
C LEU A 71 -10.73 4.06 -10.29
N TYR A 72 -11.14 5.15 -9.62
CA TYR A 72 -10.20 6.21 -9.23
C TYR A 72 -9.16 5.72 -8.22
N SER A 73 -9.49 4.77 -7.33
CA SER A 73 -8.53 4.23 -6.37
C SER A 73 -7.42 3.46 -7.08
N VAL A 74 -7.81 2.68 -8.07
CA VAL A 74 -6.92 1.91 -8.94
C VAL A 74 -6.03 2.86 -9.75
N PHE A 75 -6.59 3.92 -10.31
CA PHE A 75 -5.81 4.96 -11.00
C PHE A 75 -4.79 5.63 -10.08
N PHE A 76 -5.19 6.09 -8.88
CA PHE A 76 -4.27 6.72 -7.95
C PHE A 76 -3.18 5.77 -7.45
N TYR A 77 -3.47 4.47 -7.34
CA TYR A 77 -2.44 3.48 -7.00
C TYR A 77 -1.37 3.39 -8.09
N VAL A 78 -1.77 3.33 -9.36
CA VAL A 78 -0.83 3.32 -10.50
C VAL A 78 -0.04 4.63 -10.58
N PHE A 79 -0.72 5.76 -10.38
CA PHE A 79 -0.11 7.09 -10.31
C PHE A 79 0.99 7.15 -9.25
N LEU A 80 0.70 6.73 -8.02
CA LEU A 80 1.66 6.75 -6.91
C LEU A 80 2.82 5.79 -7.15
N ILE A 81 2.59 4.59 -7.71
CA ILE A 81 3.69 3.70 -8.13
C ILE A 81 4.61 4.40 -9.13
N GLY A 82 4.03 5.06 -10.14
CA GLY A 82 4.81 5.75 -11.16
C GLY A 82 5.59 6.96 -10.65
N MET A 83 5.15 7.59 -9.56
CA MET A 83 5.90 8.65 -8.88
C MET A 83 7.12 8.14 -8.10
N ALA A 84 7.16 6.87 -7.71
CA ALA A 84 8.25 6.26 -6.95
C ALA A 84 8.92 5.14 -7.78
N PRO A 85 9.70 5.48 -8.82
CA PRO A 85 10.27 4.50 -9.75
C PRO A 85 11.16 3.45 -9.09
N GLU A 86 11.82 3.77 -7.97
CA GLU A 86 12.65 2.81 -7.23
C GLU A 86 11.82 1.65 -6.65
N VAL A 87 10.56 1.89 -6.30
CA VAL A 87 9.64 0.86 -5.79
C VAL A 87 9.41 -0.25 -6.83
N MET A 88 9.46 0.09 -8.12
CA MET A 88 9.19 -0.85 -9.22
C MET A 88 10.22 -1.98 -9.29
N ASN A 89 11.41 -1.76 -8.72
CA ASN A 89 12.52 -2.71 -8.69
C ASN A 89 12.58 -3.49 -7.36
N ALA A 90 11.96 -2.95 -6.31
CA ALA A 90 12.00 -3.48 -4.95
C ALA A 90 10.92 -4.55 -4.72
N ILE A 91 11.07 -5.72 -5.34
CA ILE A 91 10.10 -6.83 -5.23
C ILE A 91 9.76 -7.20 -3.78
N PRO A 92 10.72 -7.37 -2.85
CA PRO A 92 10.37 -7.77 -1.47
C PRO A 92 9.44 -6.75 -0.82
N LEU A 93 9.68 -5.46 -1.04
CA LEU A 93 8.86 -4.37 -0.53
C LEU A 93 7.48 -4.29 -1.21
N LEU A 94 7.40 -4.55 -2.53
CA LEU A 94 6.12 -4.66 -3.23
C LEU A 94 5.26 -5.79 -2.67
N ILE A 95 5.84 -6.99 -2.48
CA ILE A 95 5.14 -8.14 -1.90
C ILE A 95 4.77 -7.87 -0.44
N SER A 96 5.65 -7.24 0.33
CA SER A 96 5.37 -6.84 1.71
C SER A 96 4.18 -5.87 1.77
N SER A 97 4.19 -4.82 0.95
CA SER A 97 3.09 -3.85 0.87
C SER A 97 1.77 -4.50 0.45
N PHE A 98 1.83 -5.49 -0.44
CA PHE A 98 0.69 -6.29 -0.86
C PHE A 98 0.08 -7.03 0.33
N PHE A 99 0.89 -7.73 1.12
CA PHE A 99 0.41 -8.42 2.32
C PHE A 99 -0.14 -7.45 3.36
N VAL A 100 0.42 -6.24 3.51
CA VAL A 100 -0.16 -5.20 4.38
C VAL A 100 -1.55 -4.78 3.88
N VAL A 101 -1.75 -4.59 2.57
CA VAL A 101 -3.07 -4.27 2.00
C VAL A 101 -4.07 -5.42 2.20
N VAL A 102 -3.64 -6.67 2.05
CA VAL A 102 -4.47 -7.85 2.34
C VAL A 102 -4.82 -7.91 3.84
N GLY A 103 -3.84 -7.74 4.73
CA GLY A 103 -4.05 -7.74 6.17
C GLY A 103 -5.05 -6.66 6.57
N THR A 104 -4.94 -5.46 6.02
CA THR A 104 -5.90 -4.38 6.28
C THR A 104 -7.31 -4.65 5.73
N GLU A 105 -7.44 -5.34 4.59
CA GLU A 105 -8.74 -5.85 4.11
C GLU A 105 -9.40 -6.76 5.16
N ARG A 106 -8.61 -7.62 5.82
CA ARG A 106 -9.07 -8.51 6.89
C ARG A 106 -9.38 -7.79 8.19
N VAL A 107 -8.62 -6.76 8.55
CA VAL A 107 -8.98 -5.88 9.69
C VAL A 107 -10.31 -5.16 9.43
N CYS A 108 -10.55 -4.69 8.20
CA CYS A 108 -11.83 -4.07 7.85
C CYS A 108 -13.01 -5.07 7.90
N ASN A 109 -12.76 -6.37 7.70
CA ASN A 109 -13.78 -7.42 7.77
C ASN A 109 -14.31 -7.63 9.19
N LEU A 110 -13.58 -7.21 10.22
CA LEU A 110 -14.00 -7.32 11.63
C LEU A 110 -15.33 -6.64 11.90
N ARG A 111 -15.69 -5.63 11.09
CA ARG A 111 -17.01 -5.00 11.12
C ARG A 111 -18.15 -6.00 10.88
N ASN A 112 -17.93 -7.00 10.03
CA ASN A 112 -18.90 -8.04 9.75
C ASN A 112 -18.73 -9.13 10.83
N GLU A 113 -19.43 -8.97 11.95
CA GLU A 113 -19.28 -9.72 13.23
C GLU A 113 -19.24 -11.28 13.11
N LYS A 114 -19.64 -11.83 11.96
CA LYS A 114 -19.71 -13.28 11.70
C LYS A 114 -18.35 -13.98 11.71
N ALA A 115 -17.26 -13.30 11.36
CA ALA A 115 -15.95 -13.94 11.14
C ALA A 115 -14.79 -13.21 11.85
N ILE A 116 -15.04 -12.62 13.02
CA ILE A 116 -14.06 -11.83 13.77
C ILE A 116 -12.76 -12.63 14.00
N LYS A 117 -12.86 -13.86 14.54
CA LYS A 117 -11.69 -14.67 14.91
C LYS A 117 -10.82 -15.05 13.70
N SER A 118 -11.42 -15.53 12.60
CA SER A 118 -10.64 -15.88 11.39
C SER A 118 -10.04 -14.63 10.75
N SER A 119 -10.79 -13.52 10.72
CA SER A 119 -10.27 -12.26 10.17
C SER A 119 -9.07 -11.72 10.95
N ILE A 120 -9.07 -11.84 12.29
CA ILE A 120 -7.92 -11.47 13.13
C ILE A 120 -6.72 -12.37 12.80
N LEU A 121 -6.93 -13.69 12.76
CA LEU A 121 -5.87 -14.66 12.48
C LEU A 121 -5.26 -14.44 11.09
N GLU A 122 -6.10 -14.24 10.08
CA GLU A 122 -5.65 -13.99 8.71
C GLU A 122 -4.89 -12.66 8.60
N ALA A 123 -5.36 -11.61 9.29
CA ALA A 123 -4.67 -10.33 9.32
C ALA A 123 -3.29 -10.42 9.98
N SER A 124 -3.18 -11.10 11.13
CA SER A 124 -1.90 -11.27 11.82
C SER A 124 -0.92 -12.12 11.04
N ILE A 125 -1.38 -13.19 10.38
CA ILE A 125 -0.55 -13.98 9.45
C ILE A 125 -0.06 -13.11 8.29
N CYS A 126 -0.93 -12.29 7.68
CA CYS A 126 -0.53 -11.41 6.57
C CYS A 126 0.54 -10.38 7.00
N TYR A 127 0.37 -9.71 8.14
CA TYR A 127 1.38 -8.76 8.61
C TYR A 127 2.67 -9.47 9.03
N GLY A 128 2.59 -10.68 9.59
CA GLY A 128 3.77 -11.52 9.83
C GLY A 128 4.49 -11.88 8.53
N MET A 129 3.77 -12.30 7.48
CA MET A 129 4.38 -12.57 6.16
C MET A 129 5.02 -11.31 5.56
N ALA A 130 4.39 -10.15 5.75
CA ALA A 130 4.97 -8.87 5.34
C ALA A 130 6.28 -8.56 6.08
N SER A 131 6.37 -8.87 7.38
CA SER A 131 7.57 -8.62 8.17
C SER A 131 8.75 -9.50 7.77
N VAL A 132 8.50 -10.73 7.30
CA VAL A 132 9.55 -11.62 6.75
C VAL A 132 10.25 -11.03 5.54
N LEU A 133 9.53 -10.26 4.73
CA LEU A 133 10.06 -9.62 3.53
C LEU A 133 10.67 -8.25 3.82
N TYR A 134 10.15 -7.54 4.83
CA TYR A 134 10.65 -6.26 5.29
C TYR A 134 10.28 -6.07 6.76
N PHE A 135 11.26 -6.11 7.66
CA PHE A 135 11.06 -6.26 9.10
C PHE A 135 10.04 -5.27 9.69
N TRP A 136 10.19 -3.98 9.36
CA TRP A 136 9.37 -2.89 9.90
C TRP A 136 7.89 -2.96 9.51
N SER A 137 7.50 -3.81 8.56
CA SER A 137 6.08 -4.08 8.29
C SER A 137 5.35 -4.70 9.47
N ILE A 138 6.06 -5.24 10.47
CA ILE A 138 5.46 -5.71 11.72
C ILE A 138 4.70 -4.59 12.47
N SER A 139 5.07 -3.32 12.27
CA SER A 139 4.38 -2.17 12.88
C SER A 139 2.90 -2.09 12.47
N PHE A 140 2.50 -2.68 11.34
CA PHE A 140 1.10 -2.75 10.93
C PHE A 140 0.23 -3.63 11.85
N MET A 141 0.81 -4.43 12.74
CA MET A 141 0.07 -5.08 13.83
C MET A 141 -0.64 -4.06 14.74
N ILE A 142 -0.12 -2.83 14.85
CA ILE A 142 -0.80 -1.76 15.58
C ILE A 142 -2.15 -1.43 14.90
N VAL A 143 -2.24 -1.46 13.56
CA VAL A 143 -3.52 -1.30 12.83
C VAL A 143 -4.50 -2.41 13.21
N LEU A 144 -4.02 -3.66 13.35
CA LEU A 144 -4.85 -4.79 13.80
C LEU A 144 -5.39 -4.55 15.21
N PHE A 145 -4.54 -4.14 16.15
CA PHE A 145 -4.96 -3.84 17.52
C PHE A 145 -6.00 -2.71 17.56
N ILE A 146 -5.79 -1.62 16.83
CA ILE A 146 -6.76 -0.52 16.72
C ILE A 146 -8.08 -1.01 16.10
N GLY A 147 -8.01 -1.85 15.05
CA GLY A 147 -9.19 -2.46 14.45
C GLY A 147 -9.97 -3.34 15.42
N MET A 148 -9.28 -4.12 16.25
CA MET A 148 -9.91 -4.89 17.31
C MET A 148 -10.54 -3.99 18.37
N LEU A 149 -9.93 -2.86 18.74
CA LEU A 149 -10.55 -1.90 19.66
C LEU A 149 -11.84 -1.30 19.08
N PHE A 150 -11.91 -1.04 17.78
CA PHE A 150 -13.11 -0.47 17.16
C PHE A 150 -14.24 -1.48 16.95
N PHE A 151 -13.93 -2.73 16.61
CA PHE A 151 -14.94 -3.69 16.18
C PHE A 151 -15.11 -4.92 17.08
N ALA A 152 -14.12 -5.23 17.92
CA ALA A 152 -14.03 -6.53 18.58
C ALA A 152 -13.45 -6.47 20.01
N ALA A 153 -13.58 -5.33 20.70
CA ALA A 153 -12.93 -5.06 21.98
C ALA A 153 -13.40 -5.97 23.14
N LYS A 154 -14.59 -6.57 23.02
CA LYS A 154 -15.27 -7.27 24.12
C LYS A 154 -14.63 -8.59 24.55
N SER A 155 -13.74 -9.19 23.76
CA SER A 155 -13.18 -10.51 24.08
C SER A 155 -11.65 -10.53 24.13
N TYR A 156 -11.10 -10.91 25.28
CA TYR A 156 -9.64 -11.06 25.47
C TYR A 156 -9.05 -12.13 24.52
N LYS A 157 -9.86 -13.14 24.15
CA LYS A 157 -9.46 -14.21 23.23
C LYS A 157 -8.98 -13.67 21.89
N ASN A 158 -9.52 -12.55 21.41
CA ASN A 158 -9.13 -11.91 20.16
C ASN A 158 -7.67 -11.44 20.18
N TRP A 159 -7.19 -10.96 21.33
CA TRP A 159 -5.81 -10.51 21.51
C TRP A 159 -4.82 -11.68 21.42
N ILE A 160 -5.18 -12.81 22.04
CA ILE A 160 -4.39 -14.04 21.96
C ILE A 160 -4.34 -14.55 20.51
N ILE A 161 -5.47 -14.53 19.80
CA ILE A 161 -5.54 -14.97 18.39
C ILE A 161 -4.62 -14.13 17.50
N SER A 162 -4.55 -12.81 17.74
CA SER A 162 -3.63 -11.91 17.03
C SER A 162 -2.17 -12.35 17.21
N LEU A 163 -1.76 -12.67 18.44
CA LEU A 163 -0.40 -13.17 18.72
C LEU A 163 -0.16 -14.56 18.13
N THR A 164 -1.16 -15.46 18.15
CA THR A 164 -1.01 -16.79 17.55
C THR A 164 -0.71 -16.74 16.06
N GLY A 165 -1.26 -15.77 15.32
CA GLY A 165 -0.96 -15.64 13.89
C GLY A 165 0.49 -15.24 13.61
N LEU A 166 1.09 -14.36 14.45
CA LEU A 166 2.53 -14.11 14.37
C LEU A 166 3.35 -15.35 14.73
N GLY A 167 2.94 -16.06 15.78
CA GLY A 167 3.59 -17.30 16.20
C GLY A 167 3.62 -18.35 15.09
N ILE A 168 2.53 -18.48 14.32
CA ILE A 168 2.46 -19.37 13.15
C ILE A 168 3.54 -18.98 12.12
N VAL A 169 3.64 -17.70 11.75
CA VAL A 169 4.65 -17.25 10.79
C VAL A 169 6.06 -17.47 11.32
N TYR A 170 6.32 -17.15 12.58
CA TYR A 170 7.62 -17.36 13.22
C TYR A 170 8.04 -18.84 13.17
N ILE A 171 7.12 -19.76 13.50
CA ILE A 171 7.38 -21.20 13.44
C ILE A 171 7.68 -21.63 12.00
N PHE A 172 6.88 -21.19 11.02
CA PHE A 172 7.11 -21.51 9.61
C PHE A 172 8.48 -21.04 9.11
N VAL A 173 8.86 -19.81 9.42
CA VAL A 173 10.16 -19.27 9.04
C VAL A 173 11.29 -20.03 9.74
N SER A 174 11.13 -20.34 11.03
CA SER A 174 12.11 -21.14 11.78
C SER A 174 12.29 -22.54 11.17
N CYS A 175 11.20 -23.21 10.80
CA CYS A 175 11.24 -24.49 10.10
C CYS A 175 11.95 -24.39 8.74
N TYR A 176 11.70 -23.32 7.98
CA TYR A 176 12.39 -23.08 6.71
C TYR A 176 13.90 -22.84 6.91
N MET A 177 14.28 -22.05 7.91
CA MET A 177 15.69 -21.77 8.23
C MET A 177 16.43 -23.04 8.66
N LEU A 178 15.83 -23.86 9.53
CA LEU A 178 16.39 -25.15 9.92
C LEU A 178 16.56 -26.08 8.72
N PHE A 179 15.54 -26.20 7.87
CA PHE A 179 15.58 -27.08 6.71
C PHE A 179 16.65 -26.65 5.68
N ARG A 180 16.83 -25.34 5.47
CA ARG A 180 17.71 -24.82 4.43
C ARG A 180 19.14 -24.56 4.90
N TYR A 181 19.30 -24.11 6.14
CA TYR A 181 20.56 -23.57 6.67
C TYR A 181 20.99 -24.16 8.02
N ASP A 182 20.24 -25.15 8.54
CA ASP A 182 20.58 -25.91 9.76
C ASP A 182 20.79 -25.07 11.04
N HIS A 183 20.11 -23.91 11.12
CA HIS A 183 20.06 -23.08 12.32
C HIS A 183 18.66 -22.49 12.53
N PHE A 184 18.33 -22.19 13.78
CA PHE A 184 17.11 -21.46 14.13
C PHE A 184 17.20 -20.00 13.68
N LEU A 185 16.06 -19.33 13.52
CA LEU A 185 16.05 -17.90 13.26
C LEU A 185 16.70 -17.15 14.41
N ASP A 186 17.83 -16.50 14.11
CA ASP A 186 18.52 -15.63 15.06
C ASP A 186 17.88 -14.24 15.02
N LEU A 187 17.16 -13.90 16.09
CA LEU A 187 16.39 -12.66 16.18
C LEU A 187 17.29 -11.42 16.11
N ASP A 188 18.51 -11.48 16.64
CA ASP A 188 19.42 -10.34 16.68
C ASP A 188 19.90 -9.97 15.27
N SER A 189 20.08 -10.97 14.41
CA SER A 189 20.42 -10.77 13.00
C SER A 189 19.22 -10.36 12.12
N TYR A 190 18.01 -10.68 12.57
CA TYR A 190 16.78 -10.46 11.81
C TYR A 190 16.17 -9.07 12.03
N ILE A 191 16.44 -8.44 13.18
CA ILE A 191 15.95 -7.10 13.50
C ILE A 191 16.72 -6.08 12.67
N ASP A 192 16.05 -5.47 11.69
CA ASP A 192 16.61 -4.37 10.92
C ASP A 192 16.91 -3.18 11.87
N PRO A 193 18.10 -2.56 11.76
CA PRO A 193 18.43 -1.40 12.59
C PRO A 193 17.55 -0.20 12.24
N ILE A 194 17.27 0.64 13.23
CA ILE A 194 16.64 1.94 13.00
C ILE A 194 17.69 2.87 12.39
N SER A 195 17.39 3.44 11.22
CA SER A 195 18.23 4.49 10.64
C SER A 195 17.56 5.86 10.71
N ILE A 196 18.24 6.82 11.33
CA ILE A 196 17.88 8.26 11.35
C ILE A 196 18.85 9.04 10.42
N ASN A 197 19.63 8.34 9.59
CA ASN A 197 20.49 8.98 8.62
C ASN A 197 19.68 9.33 7.36
N PHE A 198 19.57 10.63 7.07
CA PHE A 198 18.86 11.16 5.90
C PHE A 198 19.80 11.57 4.75
N GLU A 199 21.08 11.19 4.83
CA GLU A 199 22.08 11.57 3.84
C GLU A 199 21.76 11.08 2.43
N ALA A 200 21.12 9.93 2.29
CA ALA A 200 20.68 9.40 0.99
C ALA A 200 19.70 10.37 0.26
N TYR A 201 18.90 11.15 1.01
CA TYR A 201 18.03 12.16 0.42
C TYR A 201 18.75 13.45 0.01
N LYS A 202 20.07 13.55 0.14
CA LYS A 202 20.83 14.64 -0.53
C LYS A 202 20.77 14.49 -2.05
N ASN A 203 20.52 13.28 -2.58
CA ASN A 203 20.29 13.09 -4.00
C ASN A 203 19.00 13.80 -4.42
N VAL A 204 19.10 14.67 -5.43
CA VAL A 204 17.99 15.49 -5.95
C VAL A 204 16.80 14.63 -6.36
N SER A 205 17.02 13.47 -6.99
CA SER A 205 15.93 12.60 -7.47
C SER A 205 15.14 12.00 -6.31
N PHE A 206 15.83 11.54 -5.26
CA PHE A 206 15.19 11.00 -4.06
C PHE A 206 14.49 12.08 -3.24
N LEU A 207 15.08 13.27 -3.11
CA LEU A 207 14.45 14.41 -2.43
C LEU A 207 13.18 14.85 -3.17
N PHE A 208 13.23 14.93 -4.49
CA PHE A 208 12.08 15.31 -5.31
C PHE A 208 10.93 14.30 -5.18
N THR A 209 11.24 13.01 -5.19
CA THR A 209 10.27 11.93 -4.95
C THR A 209 9.66 12.03 -3.55
N LEU A 210 10.48 12.19 -2.51
CA LEU A 210 10.02 12.28 -1.12
C LEU A 210 9.12 13.52 -0.89
N THR A 211 9.54 14.67 -1.37
CA THR A 211 8.81 15.95 -1.18
C THR A 211 7.47 15.94 -1.92
N SER A 212 7.43 15.44 -3.16
CA SER A 212 6.18 15.34 -3.92
C SER A 212 5.20 14.33 -3.30
N PHE A 213 5.69 13.20 -2.79
CA PHE A 213 4.87 12.26 -2.00
C PHE A 213 4.34 12.91 -0.72
N GLY A 214 5.17 13.68 -0.01
CA GLY A 214 4.77 14.43 1.18
C GLY A 214 3.66 15.45 0.89
N ILE A 215 3.77 16.21 -0.21
CA ILE A 215 2.73 17.15 -0.65
C ILE A 215 1.44 16.40 -0.99
N CYS A 216 1.52 15.30 -1.76
CA CYS A 216 0.36 14.48 -2.09
C CYS A 216 -0.30 13.90 -0.84
N LEU A 217 0.50 13.47 0.14
CA LEU A 217 0.01 12.92 1.41
C LEU A 217 -0.77 13.98 2.18
N LEU A 218 -0.17 15.15 2.41
CA LEU A 218 -0.84 16.23 3.12
C LEU A 218 -2.12 16.67 2.41
N PHE A 219 -2.08 16.79 1.09
CA PHE A 219 -3.24 17.17 0.27
C PHE A 219 -4.37 16.15 0.35
N PHE A 220 -4.09 14.86 0.05
CA PHE A 220 -5.12 13.81 0.10
C PHE A 220 -5.63 13.56 1.51
N MET A 221 -4.76 13.58 2.51
CA MET A 221 -5.14 13.41 3.91
C MET A 221 -6.02 14.57 4.40
N GLY A 222 -5.66 15.82 4.07
CA GLY A 222 -6.46 17.00 4.44
C GLY A 222 -7.87 16.94 3.87
N ILE A 223 -8.00 16.62 2.57
CA ILE A 223 -9.30 16.46 1.91
C ILE A 223 -10.08 15.28 2.50
N PHE A 224 -9.41 14.17 2.80
CA PHE A 224 -10.06 13.00 3.40
C PHE A 224 -10.61 13.30 4.79
N LEU A 225 -9.86 14.02 5.62
CA LEU A 225 -10.27 14.41 6.97
C LEU A 225 -11.50 15.33 6.95
N VAL A 226 -11.52 16.33 6.08
CA VAL A 226 -12.68 17.25 5.95
C VAL A 226 -13.92 16.50 5.48
N ASN A 227 -13.77 15.55 4.55
CA ASN A 227 -14.90 14.82 3.98
C ASN A 227 -15.29 13.55 4.74
N ILE A 228 -14.61 13.20 5.84
CA ILE A 228 -14.91 11.99 6.62
C ILE A 228 -16.33 12.01 7.19
N GLN A 229 -16.87 13.20 7.47
CA GLN A 229 -18.22 13.38 8.02
C GLN A 229 -19.31 13.03 6.99
N LYS A 230 -19.00 13.15 5.69
CA LYS A 230 -19.89 12.79 4.58
C LYS A 230 -19.99 11.27 4.38
N ILE A 231 -19.09 10.49 4.99
CA ILE A 231 -19.13 9.02 4.97
C ILE A 231 -20.25 8.55 5.92
N PRO A 232 -21.09 7.58 5.50
CA PRO A 232 -22.14 7.03 6.36
C PRO A 232 -21.58 6.56 7.70
N VAL A 233 -22.33 6.78 8.79
CA VAL A 233 -21.87 6.55 10.17
C VAL A 233 -21.27 5.15 10.36
N ASN A 234 -21.91 4.12 9.78
CA ASN A 234 -21.48 2.72 9.88
C ASN A 234 -20.12 2.43 9.18
N HIS A 235 -19.65 3.31 8.30
CA HIS A 235 -18.40 3.18 7.56
C HIS A 235 -17.28 4.08 8.11
N ARG A 236 -17.60 5.03 9.01
CA ARG A 236 -16.62 5.94 9.62
C ARG A 236 -15.51 5.22 10.39
N PRO A 237 -15.76 4.12 11.14
CA PRO A 237 -14.68 3.40 11.83
C PRO A 237 -13.63 2.83 10.84
N VAL A 238 -14.07 2.36 9.68
CA VAL A 238 -13.16 1.89 8.61
C VAL A 238 -12.35 3.05 8.03
N ALA A 239 -12.97 4.21 7.82
CA ALA A 239 -12.26 5.41 7.38
C ALA A 239 -11.19 5.86 8.41
N LYS A 240 -11.50 5.79 9.71
CA LYS A 240 -10.52 6.04 10.79
C LYS A 240 -9.35 5.04 10.75
N LEU A 241 -9.62 3.75 10.48
CA LEU A 241 -8.54 2.77 10.33
C LEU A 241 -7.58 3.11 9.19
N ILE A 242 -8.07 3.65 8.07
CA ILE A 242 -7.21 4.07 6.96
C ILE A 242 -6.31 5.24 7.37
N ILE A 243 -6.80 6.14 8.24
CA ILE A 243 -5.96 7.21 8.81
C ILE A 243 -4.85 6.61 9.68
N PHE A 244 -5.17 5.66 10.55
CA PHE A 244 -4.16 4.98 11.36
C PHE A 244 -3.17 4.17 10.52
N TYR A 245 -3.61 3.57 9.41
CA TYR A 245 -2.71 2.99 8.41
C TYR A 245 -1.72 4.06 7.97
N VAL A 246 -2.18 5.20 7.42
CA VAL A 246 -1.26 6.25 6.93
C VAL A 246 -0.27 6.68 8.00
N LEU A 247 -0.71 6.89 9.24
CA LEU A 247 0.19 7.26 10.34
C LEU A 247 1.29 6.21 10.58
N ILE A 248 0.93 4.92 10.56
CA ILE A 248 1.91 3.83 10.73
C ILE A 248 2.81 3.70 9.50
N ALA A 249 2.29 3.88 8.29
CA ALA A 249 3.11 3.89 7.09
C ALA A 249 4.12 5.05 7.07
N VAL A 250 3.71 6.24 7.52
CA VAL A 250 4.64 7.38 7.73
C VAL A 250 5.70 7.03 8.77
N PHE A 251 5.30 6.41 9.88
CA PHE A 251 6.25 5.94 10.90
C PHE A 251 7.28 4.95 10.32
N VAL A 252 6.85 4.00 9.47
CA VAL A 252 7.74 3.05 8.78
C VAL A 252 8.76 3.76 7.88
N VAL A 253 8.37 4.84 7.19
CA VAL A 253 9.29 5.64 6.36
C VAL A 253 10.37 6.31 7.22
N PHE A 254 10.02 6.78 8.43
CA PHE A 254 10.99 7.40 9.33
C PHE A 254 12.02 6.41 9.89
N ILE A 255 11.60 5.20 10.24
CA ILE A 255 12.48 4.18 10.87
C ILE A 255 13.22 3.29 9.87
N ALA A 256 12.85 3.33 8.59
CA ALA A 256 13.43 2.49 7.54
C ALA A 256 14.97 2.51 7.55
N PRO A 257 15.64 1.33 7.43
CA PRO A 257 17.10 1.21 7.51
C PRO A 257 17.81 1.81 6.29
N ILE A 258 17.17 1.70 5.12
CA ILE A 258 17.67 2.21 3.83
C ILE A 258 16.68 3.26 3.35
N LYS A 259 17.17 4.48 3.10
CA LYS A 259 16.35 5.61 2.68
C LYS A 259 16.52 5.90 1.18
N ASN A 260 15.89 5.07 0.36
CA ASN A 260 15.98 5.13 -1.10
C ASN A 260 14.61 5.33 -1.77
N THR A 261 13.62 5.85 -1.04
CA THR A 261 12.23 6.08 -1.49
C THR A 261 11.40 4.82 -1.71
N THR A 262 11.98 3.63 -1.60
CA THR A 262 11.26 2.36 -1.75
C THR A 262 10.29 2.12 -0.58
N GLU A 263 10.63 2.65 0.60
CA GLU A 263 9.80 2.64 1.81
C GLU A 263 8.45 3.35 1.62
N LEU A 264 8.33 4.25 0.64
CA LEU A 264 7.07 4.93 0.31
C LEU A 264 6.00 3.97 -0.22
N VAL A 265 6.36 2.74 -0.61
CA VAL A 265 5.43 1.72 -1.10
C VAL A 265 4.26 1.49 -0.13
N PHE A 266 4.51 1.57 1.17
CA PHE A 266 3.49 1.35 2.20
C PHE A 266 2.44 2.47 2.25
N LEU A 267 2.75 3.66 1.71
CA LEU A 267 1.81 4.78 1.63
C LEU A 267 0.90 4.69 0.40
N ILE A 268 1.33 4.01 -0.68
CA ILE A 268 0.63 3.95 -1.97
C ILE A 268 -0.81 3.43 -1.80
N GLY A 269 -0.96 2.31 -1.07
CA GLY A 269 -2.26 1.69 -0.79
C GLY A 269 -3.28 2.66 -0.17
N PRO A 270 -3.06 3.12 1.08
CA PRO A 270 -4.02 4.00 1.76
C PRO A 270 -4.16 5.38 1.09
N MET A 271 -3.09 5.96 0.55
CA MET A 271 -3.16 7.24 -0.16
C MET A 271 -4.01 7.14 -1.43
N SER A 272 -3.95 6.01 -2.15
CA SER A 272 -4.81 5.81 -3.32
C SER A 272 -6.30 5.81 -2.97
N VAL A 273 -6.66 5.28 -1.80
CA VAL A 273 -8.04 5.32 -1.28
C VAL A 273 -8.41 6.75 -0.90
N MET A 274 -7.55 7.48 -0.20
CA MET A 274 -7.78 8.88 0.16
C MET A 274 -7.91 9.77 -1.09
N GLY A 275 -7.05 9.60 -2.09
CA GLY A 275 -7.10 10.34 -3.36
C GLY A 275 -8.43 10.19 -4.10
N THR A 276 -9.14 9.07 -3.95
CA THR A 276 -10.49 8.94 -4.54
C THR A 276 -11.49 9.93 -3.99
N THR A 277 -11.34 10.36 -2.72
CA THR A 277 -12.26 11.32 -2.11
C THR A 277 -12.11 12.71 -2.72
N TYR A 278 -10.91 13.05 -3.19
CA TYR A 278 -10.66 14.26 -3.97
C TYR A 278 -11.44 14.26 -5.29
N MET A 279 -11.41 13.16 -6.04
CA MET A 279 -12.13 13.06 -7.32
C MET A 279 -13.66 13.06 -7.20
N LYS A 280 -14.19 12.94 -5.97
CA LYS A 280 -15.62 13.04 -5.68
C LYS A 280 -16.07 14.47 -5.39
N LEU A 281 -15.16 15.41 -5.21
CA LEU A 281 -15.52 16.80 -4.98
C LEU A 281 -16.27 17.35 -6.21
N GLU A 282 -17.29 18.16 -5.94
CA GLU A 282 -18.18 18.72 -6.95
C GLU A 282 -17.47 19.86 -7.70
N TYR A 283 -16.64 19.49 -8.67
CA TYR A 283 -16.00 20.40 -9.60
C TYR A 283 -16.70 20.41 -10.95
N SER A 284 -16.54 21.52 -11.68
CA SER A 284 -16.92 21.62 -13.09
C SER A 284 -16.23 20.51 -13.91
N PRO A 285 -16.86 20.02 -14.99
CA PRO A 285 -16.33 18.90 -15.77
C PRO A 285 -14.93 19.21 -16.33
N LEU A 286 -14.67 20.45 -16.74
CA LEU A 286 -13.37 20.90 -17.24
C LEU A 286 -12.25 20.77 -16.19
N VAL A 287 -12.49 21.26 -14.97
CA VAL A 287 -11.49 21.18 -13.88
C VAL A 287 -11.17 19.73 -13.54
N ARG A 288 -12.18 18.85 -13.57
CA ARG A 288 -11.98 17.41 -13.33
C ARG A 288 -11.10 16.76 -14.39
N GLU A 289 -11.24 17.14 -15.66
CA GLU A 289 -10.42 16.62 -16.75
C GLU A 289 -8.99 17.12 -16.68
N ILE A 290 -8.79 18.41 -16.37
CA ILE A 290 -7.46 18.99 -16.18
C ILE A 290 -6.73 18.26 -15.06
N ASN A 291 -7.37 18.07 -13.89
CA ASN A 291 -6.75 17.39 -12.76
C ASN A 291 -6.37 15.94 -13.11
N LEU A 292 -7.24 15.22 -13.83
CA LEU A 292 -6.91 13.86 -14.29
C LEU A 292 -5.76 13.83 -15.29
N GLY A 293 -5.70 14.81 -16.20
CA GLY A 293 -4.58 14.97 -17.13
C GLY A 293 -3.26 15.20 -16.38
N VAL A 294 -3.26 16.08 -15.37
CA VAL A 294 -2.09 16.35 -14.53
C VAL A 294 -1.62 15.07 -13.83
N PHE A 295 -2.51 14.35 -13.14
CA PHE A 295 -2.13 13.11 -12.46
C PHE A 295 -1.70 12.00 -13.43
N LEU A 296 -2.20 11.98 -14.67
CA LEU A 296 -1.79 10.99 -15.65
C LEU A 296 -0.40 11.27 -16.22
N LEU A 297 -0.03 12.55 -16.37
CA LEU A 297 1.25 12.96 -16.96
C LEU A 297 2.39 13.03 -15.94
N LEU A 298 2.08 13.38 -14.69
CA LEU A 298 3.06 13.63 -13.65
C LEU A 298 4.02 12.44 -13.40
N PRO A 299 3.59 11.16 -13.37
CA PRO A 299 4.51 10.01 -13.25
C PRO A 299 5.59 9.92 -14.32
N PHE A 300 5.32 10.38 -15.55
CA PHE A 300 6.34 10.39 -16.59
C PHE A 300 7.47 11.35 -16.25
N VAL A 301 7.19 12.48 -15.61
CA VAL A 301 8.22 13.42 -15.13
C VAL A 301 9.14 12.72 -14.13
N PHE A 302 8.59 11.97 -13.16
CA PHE A 302 9.38 11.22 -12.18
C PHE A 302 10.20 10.09 -12.79
N LEU A 303 9.72 9.51 -13.89
CA LEU A 303 10.49 8.51 -14.62
C LEU A 303 11.67 9.10 -15.38
N PHE A 304 11.58 10.35 -15.86
CA PHE A 304 12.63 11.00 -16.65
C PHE A 304 13.66 11.78 -15.81
N PHE A 305 13.24 12.36 -14.69
CA PHE A 305 14.14 12.94 -13.68
C PHE A 305 14.64 11.88 -12.67
#